data_AF-A0AAU4TSG2-F1
#
_entry.id   AF-A0AAU4TSG2-F1
#
_cell.length_a   1.000
_cell.length_b   1.000
_cell.length_c   1.000
_cell.angle_alpha   90.00
_cell.angle_beta   90.00
_cell.angle_gamma   90.00
#
_symmetry.space_group_name_H-M   'P 1'
#
loop_
_entity.id
_entity.type
_entity.pdbx_description
1 polymer ?
#
loop_
_entity_poly.entity_id
_entity_poly.type
_entity_poly.pdbx_seq_one_letter_code
_entity_poly.pdbx_strand_id
1 'polypeptide(L)'
;MTEHAAVVDGDPIPAERVNSFLGPPRWGAGNGATSHNEPAVAGRQTEAPSVARQRRRWATQVIVTDELARRACADRGLKVPEGVSPASVLAVAETDVADLGSIVAAALAHSPAARAFLAALEAEQRVPEAAVRDYYDRNQDRFLTPAALRRGVTPFDGAAPEDVLPYDEVREGISRELRRAAGRQAFFGWLDQARSTVVYAHGYEHPGDPSHPDHEHRH
;
A
#
# COMPACT_ATOMS: atom_id res chain seq x y z
N MET A 1 -24.73 15.63 -10.65
CA MET A 1 -23.50 14.83 -10.49
C MET A 1 -22.36 15.81 -10.32
N THR A 2 -21.54 15.67 -9.28
CA THR A 2 -20.40 16.56 -9.05
C THR A 2 -19.32 16.32 -10.11
N GLU A 3 -18.77 17.38 -10.68
CA GLU A 3 -17.73 17.30 -11.73
C GLU A 3 -16.38 16.81 -11.17
N HIS A 4 -16.16 17.00 -9.88
CA HIS A 4 -14.96 16.60 -9.15
C HIS A 4 -15.31 15.64 -8.00
N ALA A 5 -14.36 14.74 -7.70
CA ALA A 5 -14.43 13.80 -6.58
C ALA A 5 -13.86 14.41 -5.28
N ALA A 6 -12.81 15.22 -5.42
CA ALA A 6 -12.16 15.91 -4.32
C ALA A 6 -11.44 17.17 -4.85
N VAL A 7 -11.05 18.06 -3.95
CA VAL A 7 -10.22 19.24 -4.22
C VAL A 7 -9.01 19.18 -3.28
N VAL A 8 -7.82 19.35 -3.83
CA VAL A 8 -6.54 19.37 -3.09
C VAL A 8 -5.89 20.73 -3.31
N ASP A 9 -5.74 21.51 -2.25
CA ASP A 9 -5.16 22.87 -2.30
C ASP A 9 -5.76 23.78 -3.39
N GLY A 10 -7.07 23.64 -3.66
CA GLY A 10 -7.79 24.40 -4.68
C GLY A 10 -7.88 23.75 -6.06
N ASP A 11 -7.12 22.67 -6.32
CA ASP A 11 -7.16 21.96 -7.59
C ASP A 11 -8.15 20.77 -7.55
N PRO A 12 -9.10 20.70 -8.49
CA PRO A 12 -10.08 19.62 -8.51
C PRO A 12 -9.48 18.32 -9.07
N ILE A 13 -9.76 17.21 -8.37
CA ILE A 13 -9.60 15.85 -8.90
C ILE A 13 -10.90 15.48 -9.63
N PRO A 14 -10.87 15.28 -10.96
CA PRO A 14 -12.07 14.97 -11.72
C PRO A 14 -12.70 13.64 -11.30
N ALA A 15 -14.05 13.60 -11.23
CA ALA A 15 -14.77 12.36 -10.97
C ALA A 15 -14.46 11.27 -12.01
N GLU A 16 -14.15 11.68 -13.25
CA GLU A 16 -13.76 10.78 -14.34
C GLU A 16 -12.46 10.01 -14.07
N ARG A 17 -11.53 10.57 -13.28
CA ARG A 17 -10.30 9.87 -12.89
C ARG A 17 -10.62 8.69 -11.95
N VAL A 18 -11.56 8.89 -11.03
CA VAL A 18 -12.06 7.82 -10.14
C VAL A 18 -12.82 6.77 -10.94
N ASN A 19 -13.69 7.18 -11.87
CA ASN A 19 -14.43 6.25 -12.73
C ASN A 19 -13.50 5.42 -13.62
N SER A 20 -12.46 6.04 -14.19
CA SER A 20 -11.45 5.35 -15.01
C SER A 20 -10.67 4.30 -14.21
N PHE A 21 -10.38 4.57 -12.94
CA PHE A 21 -9.75 3.62 -12.03
C PHE A 21 -10.67 2.43 -11.67
N LEU A 22 -11.98 2.66 -11.59
CA LEU A 22 -12.99 1.61 -11.35
C LEU A 22 -13.34 0.80 -12.61
N GLY A 23 -13.13 1.38 -13.78
CA GLY A 23 -13.43 0.78 -15.08
C GLY A 23 -12.48 -0.38 -15.42
N PRO A 24 -12.88 -1.26 -16.36
CA PRO A 24 -11.95 -2.27 -16.88
C PRO A 24 -10.74 -1.57 -17.52
N PRO A 25 -9.54 -2.15 -17.41
CA PRO A 25 -8.35 -1.55 -18.02
C PRO A 25 -8.59 -1.31 -19.51
N ARG A 26 -8.42 -0.05 -19.94
CA ARG A 26 -8.49 0.32 -21.36
C ARG A 26 -7.24 -0.21 -22.09
N TRP A 27 -7.23 -1.49 -22.44
CA TRP A 27 -6.29 -2.03 -23.43
C TRP A 27 -7.05 -2.47 -24.67
N GLY A 28 -6.51 -2.04 -25.82
CA GLY A 28 -7.14 -2.07 -27.13
C GLY A 28 -7.41 -3.48 -27.66
N ALA A 29 -8.45 -3.55 -28.48
CA ALA A 29 -8.65 -4.63 -29.44
C ALA A 29 -7.38 -4.81 -30.28
N GLY A 30 -6.71 -5.93 -30.08
CA GLY A 30 -5.54 -6.38 -30.84
C GLY A 30 -5.65 -7.87 -31.11
N ASN A 31 -6.51 -8.19 -32.08
CA ASN A 31 -6.60 -9.36 -32.95
C ASN A 31 -5.79 -10.63 -32.60
N GLY A 32 -6.50 -11.77 -32.51
CA GLY A 32 -6.01 -13.05 -33.05
C GLY A 32 -6.13 -14.27 -32.15
N ALA A 33 -7.31 -14.90 -32.14
CA ALA A 33 -7.50 -16.33 -32.47
C ALA A 33 -8.91 -16.76 -32.09
N THR A 34 -9.71 -17.06 -33.11
CA THR A 34 -10.97 -17.80 -32.99
C THR A 34 -10.72 -19.12 -32.25
N SER A 35 -11.29 -19.25 -31.06
CA SER A 35 -11.60 -20.55 -30.47
C SER A 35 -13.05 -20.53 -30.05
N HIS A 36 -13.86 -21.30 -30.77
CA HIS A 36 -15.25 -21.58 -30.41
C HIS A 36 -15.26 -22.40 -29.12
N ASN A 37 -15.40 -21.72 -27.99
CA ASN A 37 -16.05 -22.25 -26.79
C ASN A 37 -16.37 -21.07 -25.86
N GLU A 38 -17.44 -20.32 -26.15
CA GLU A 38 -17.96 -19.32 -25.20
C GLU A 38 -18.76 -20.06 -24.12
N PRO A 39 -18.33 -20.05 -22.84
CA PRO A 39 -19.29 -20.26 -21.78
C PRO A 39 -20.23 -19.05 -21.76
N ALA A 40 -21.52 -19.33 -21.76
CA ALA A 40 -22.58 -18.34 -21.70
C ALA A 40 -22.25 -17.21 -20.73
N VAL A 41 -22.44 -15.96 -21.19
CA VAL A 41 -22.33 -14.74 -20.40
C VAL A 41 -23.17 -14.88 -19.14
N ALA A 42 -22.53 -15.31 -18.05
CA ALA A 42 -23.13 -15.29 -16.73
C ALA A 42 -23.54 -13.84 -16.46
N GLY A 43 -24.83 -13.63 -16.30
CA GLY A 43 -25.42 -12.31 -16.09
C GLY A 43 -24.61 -11.54 -15.06
N ARG A 44 -24.10 -10.38 -15.47
CA ARG A 44 -23.42 -9.41 -14.62
C ARG A 44 -24.38 -9.12 -13.45
N GLN A 45 -24.18 -9.78 -12.31
CA GLN A 45 -24.97 -9.51 -11.12
C GLN A 45 -24.81 -8.02 -10.84
N THR A 46 -25.93 -7.30 -10.84
CA THR A 46 -25.93 -5.87 -10.53
C THR A 46 -25.45 -5.72 -9.09
N GLU A 47 -24.24 -5.18 -8.92
CA GLU A 47 -23.63 -4.91 -7.62
C GLU A 47 -24.62 -4.11 -6.76
N ALA A 48 -24.77 -4.50 -5.48
CA ALA A 48 -25.68 -3.80 -4.59
C ALA A 48 -25.28 -2.31 -4.49
N PRO A 49 -26.24 -1.36 -4.47
CA PRO A 49 -25.92 0.07 -4.49
C PRO A 49 -24.99 0.54 -3.37
N SER A 50 -24.99 -0.10 -2.20
CA SER A 50 -24.08 0.19 -1.08
C SER A 50 -22.63 -0.18 -1.40
N VAL A 51 -22.41 -1.37 -1.98
CA VAL A 51 -21.08 -1.86 -2.36
C VAL A 51 -20.48 -0.96 -3.44
N ALA A 52 -21.28 -0.56 -4.43
CA ALA A 52 -20.85 0.38 -5.46
C ALA A 52 -20.43 1.75 -4.88
N ARG A 53 -21.12 2.26 -3.85
CA ARG A 53 -20.75 3.50 -3.15
C ARG A 53 -19.46 3.34 -2.34
N GLN A 54 -19.33 2.26 -1.57
CA GLN A 54 -18.11 1.96 -0.82
C GLN A 54 -16.90 1.81 -1.74
N ARG A 55 -17.05 1.09 -2.87
CA ARG A 55 -16.01 0.93 -3.88
C ARG A 55 -15.59 2.27 -4.50
N ARG A 56 -16.55 3.16 -4.78
CA ARG A 56 -16.26 4.53 -5.26
C ARG A 56 -15.50 5.35 -4.23
N ARG A 57 -15.92 5.33 -2.97
CA ARG A 57 -15.23 6.01 -1.87
C ARG A 57 -13.81 5.49 -1.69
N TRP A 58 -13.62 4.17 -1.66
CA TRP A 58 -12.30 3.54 -1.60
C TRP A 58 -11.40 3.94 -2.78
N ALA A 59 -11.92 3.88 -4.01
CA ALA A 59 -11.18 4.30 -5.21
C ALA A 59 -10.77 5.78 -5.14
N THR A 60 -11.63 6.63 -4.57
CA THR A 60 -11.31 8.03 -4.34
C THR A 60 -10.12 8.18 -3.40
N GLN A 61 -10.06 7.40 -2.32
CA GLN A 61 -8.93 7.43 -1.39
C GLN A 61 -7.61 7.03 -2.07
N VAL A 62 -7.65 6.04 -2.97
CA VAL A 62 -6.48 5.62 -3.75
C VAL A 62 -6.01 6.75 -4.69
N ILE A 63 -6.94 7.36 -5.43
CA ILE A 63 -6.62 8.45 -6.38
C ILE A 63 -6.13 9.72 -5.68
N VAL A 64 -6.75 10.09 -4.56
CA VAL A 64 -6.29 11.23 -3.74
C VAL A 64 -4.88 10.96 -3.21
N THR A 65 -4.58 9.74 -2.78
CA THR A 65 -3.24 9.38 -2.30
C THR A 65 -2.20 9.46 -3.44
N ASP A 66 -2.53 9.01 -4.66
CA ASP A 66 -1.67 9.19 -5.85
C ASP A 66 -1.41 10.68 -6.13
N GLU A 67 -2.45 11.52 -6.08
CA GLU A 67 -2.33 12.95 -6.34
C GLU A 67 -1.46 13.67 -5.29
N LEU A 68 -1.71 13.41 -4.00
CA LEU A 68 -0.89 13.95 -2.91
C LEU A 68 0.57 13.53 -3.05
N ALA A 69 0.83 12.28 -3.41
CA ALA A 69 2.19 11.79 -3.61
C ALA A 69 2.89 12.44 -4.82
N ARG A 70 2.17 12.68 -5.92
CA ARG A 70 2.71 13.39 -7.09
C ARG A 70 3.14 14.81 -6.74
N ARG A 71 2.30 15.53 -5.98
CA ARG A 71 2.62 16.88 -5.49
C ARG A 71 3.83 16.87 -4.57
N ALA A 72 3.84 15.99 -3.58
CA ALA A 72 4.98 15.86 -2.67
C ALA A 72 6.29 15.49 -3.39
N CYS A 73 6.21 14.66 -4.44
CA CYS A 73 7.37 14.39 -5.30
C CYS A 73 7.82 15.64 -6.06
N ALA A 74 6.89 16.39 -6.65
CA ALA A 74 7.21 17.63 -7.37
C ALA A 74 7.84 18.68 -6.44
N ASP A 75 7.27 18.88 -5.25
CA ASP A 75 7.76 19.82 -4.23
C ASP A 75 9.18 19.47 -3.76
N ARG A 76 9.51 18.18 -3.69
CA ARG A 76 10.85 17.69 -3.32
C ARG A 76 11.79 17.49 -4.53
N GLY A 77 11.34 17.78 -5.75
CA GLY A 77 12.12 17.54 -6.96
C GLY A 77 12.46 16.06 -7.22
N LEU A 78 11.64 15.13 -6.71
CA LEU A 78 11.82 13.70 -6.89
C LEU A 78 11.36 13.27 -8.29
N LYS A 79 12.20 12.46 -8.95
CA LYS A 79 11.86 11.86 -10.25
C LYS A 79 10.91 10.69 -10.04
N VAL A 80 9.69 10.82 -10.52
CA VAL A 80 8.72 9.72 -10.57
C VAL A 80 9.00 8.89 -11.82
N PRO A 81 9.29 7.58 -11.69
CA PRO A 81 9.42 6.71 -12.85
C PRO A 81 8.13 6.73 -13.69
N GLU A 82 8.25 6.80 -15.01
CA GLU A 82 7.10 6.61 -15.90
C GLU A 82 6.49 5.23 -15.64
N GLY A 83 5.16 5.19 -15.48
CA GLY A 83 4.48 4.09 -14.81
C GLY A 83 4.71 2.72 -15.43
N VAL A 84 5.02 1.72 -14.59
CA VAL A 84 4.88 0.31 -14.96
C VAL A 84 3.39 -0.03 -14.97
N SER A 85 2.93 -0.75 -16.00
CA SER A 85 1.51 -1.10 -16.20
C SER A 85 0.89 -1.74 -14.94
N PRO A 86 -0.36 -1.40 -14.53
CA PRO A 86 -0.98 -1.88 -13.29
C PRO A 86 -0.99 -3.42 -13.13
N ALA A 87 -0.99 -4.14 -14.26
CA ALA A 87 -0.95 -5.60 -14.31
C ALA A 87 0.30 -6.24 -13.68
N SER A 88 1.35 -5.46 -13.42
CA SER A 88 2.61 -5.94 -12.85
C SER A 88 2.79 -5.60 -11.36
N VAL A 89 1.83 -4.91 -10.73
CA VAL A 89 2.00 -4.40 -9.35
C VAL A 89 1.26 -5.23 -8.29
N LEU A 90 0.95 -6.50 -8.60
CA LEU A 90 0.51 -7.50 -7.62
C LEU A 90 1.66 -8.46 -7.25
N ALA A 91 2.80 -7.89 -6.88
CA ALA A 91 3.90 -8.61 -6.21
C ALA A 91 4.30 -7.88 -4.91
N VAL A 92 3.31 -7.33 -4.20
CA VAL A 92 3.49 -6.90 -2.81
C VAL A 92 3.30 -8.17 -1.97
N ALA A 93 4.31 -8.54 -1.18
CA ALA A 93 4.22 -9.72 -0.31
C ALA A 93 3.03 -9.58 0.65
N GLU A 94 2.28 -10.65 0.90
CA GLU A 94 1.07 -10.63 1.74
C GLU A 94 1.31 -10.00 3.13
N THR A 95 2.53 -10.14 3.66
CA THR A 95 2.96 -9.51 4.93
C THR A 95 3.02 -7.98 4.87
N ASP A 96 3.39 -7.39 3.73
CA ASP A 96 3.39 -5.93 3.55
C ASP A 96 1.95 -5.36 3.41
N VAL A 97 1.00 -6.17 2.92
CA VAL A 97 -0.41 -5.75 2.74
C VAL A 97 -1.14 -5.68 4.07
N ALA A 98 -0.85 -6.60 5.00
CA ALA A 98 -1.48 -6.64 6.32
C ALA A 98 -1.10 -5.41 7.17
N ASP A 99 0.16 -4.96 7.09
CA ASP A 99 0.66 -3.81 7.86
C ASP A 99 0.26 -2.45 7.27
N LEU A 100 -0.02 -2.39 5.96
CA LEU A 100 -0.24 -1.12 5.28
C LEU A 100 -1.70 -0.60 5.32
N GLY A 101 -2.66 -1.45 5.70
CA GLY A 101 -4.07 -1.14 5.53
C GLY A 101 -4.49 -1.14 4.05
N SER A 102 -5.68 -1.67 3.76
CA SER A 102 -6.13 -1.96 2.40
C SER A 102 -6.02 -0.79 1.40
N ILE A 103 -6.22 0.46 1.87
CA ILE A 103 -6.15 1.66 1.02
C ILE A 103 -4.70 2.04 0.64
N VAL A 104 -3.77 2.05 1.60
CA VAL A 104 -2.37 2.47 1.32
C VAL A 104 -1.66 1.39 0.50
N ALA A 105 -1.90 0.12 0.79
CA ALA A 105 -1.40 -0.98 -0.04
C ALA A 105 -1.86 -0.83 -1.50
N ALA A 106 -3.15 -0.53 -1.71
CA ALA A 106 -3.69 -0.30 -3.05
C ALA A 106 -3.14 0.97 -3.72
N ALA A 107 -2.93 2.04 -2.95
CA ALA A 107 -2.31 3.26 -3.46
C ALA A 107 -0.86 3.03 -3.88
N LEU A 108 -0.07 2.30 -3.09
CA LEU A 108 1.30 1.93 -3.44
C LEU A 108 1.34 0.99 -4.66
N ALA A 109 0.37 0.10 -4.82
CA ALA A 109 0.24 -0.70 -6.03
C ALA A 109 -0.07 0.16 -7.27
N HIS A 110 -1.00 1.11 -7.13
CA HIS A 110 -1.44 1.95 -8.25
C HIS A 110 -0.46 3.07 -8.63
N SER A 111 0.21 3.68 -7.66
CA SER A 111 0.91 4.96 -7.81
C SER A 111 2.44 4.80 -7.82
N PRO A 112 3.11 5.03 -8.97
CA PRO A 112 4.57 5.17 -9.02
C PRO A 112 5.08 6.33 -8.16
N ALA A 113 4.30 7.41 -8.04
CA ALA A 113 4.66 8.56 -7.22
C ALA A 113 4.66 8.21 -5.72
N ALA A 114 3.64 7.49 -5.24
CA ALA A 114 3.60 7.03 -3.85
C ALA A 114 4.79 6.11 -3.52
N ARG A 115 5.16 5.21 -4.43
CA ARG A 115 6.34 4.35 -4.26
C ARG A 115 7.64 5.15 -4.27
N ALA A 116 7.80 6.11 -5.18
CA ALA A 116 8.97 6.98 -5.23
C ALA A 116 9.11 7.82 -3.96
N PHE A 117 7.99 8.35 -3.46
CA PHE A 117 7.96 9.13 -2.23
C PHE A 117 8.29 8.26 -1.00
N LEU A 118 7.70 7.06 -0.88
CA LEU A 118 8.04 6.12 0.19
C LEU A 118 9.53 5.75 0.15
N ALA A 119 10.09 5.47 -1.02
CA ALA A 119 11.52 5.16 -1.15
C ALA A 119 12.41 6.34 -0.72
N ALA A 120 12.02 7.58 -1.02
CA ALA A 120 12.73 8.77 -0.55
C ALA A 120 12.66 8.88 0.99
N LEU A 121 11.48 8.69 1.59
CA LEU A 121 11.33 8.69 3.04
C LEU A 121 12.14 7.58 3.71
N GLU A 122 12.17 6.37 3.14
CA GLU A 122 13.01 5.27 3.62
C GLU A 122 14.50 5.63 3.55
N ALA A 123 14.96 6.28 2.48
CA ALA A 123 16.35 6.72 2.32
C ALA A 123 16.75 7.82 3.32
N GLU A 124 15.79 8.65 3.77
CA GLU A 124 15.99 9.67 4.79
C GLU A 124 16.16 9.06 6.20
N GLN A 125 15.72 7.82 6.42
CA GLN A 125 15.77 7.19 7.74
C GLN A 125 17.19 6.74 8.14
N ARG A 126 17.64 7.21 9.29
CA ARG A 126 18.87 6.75 9.95
C ARG A 126 18.53 5.82 11.10
N VAL A 127 18.95 4.56 10.99
CA VAL A 127 18.80 3.56 12.05
C VAL A 127 20.11 3.50 12.85
N PRO A 128 20.12 3.90 14.13
CA PRO A 128 21.31 3.81 14.95
C PRO A 128 21.65 2.34 15.25
N GLU A 129 22.94 2.03 15.32
CA GLU A 129 23.44 0.68 15.63
C GLU A 129 22.82 0.10 16.91
N ALA A 130 22.63 0.95 17.93
CA ALA A 130 22.01 0.54 19.19
C ALA A 130 20.57 0.02 19.02
N ALA A 131 19.80 0.57 18.08
CA ALA A 131 18.44 0.08 17.79
C ALA A 131 18.47 -1.26 17.02
N VAL A 132 19.45 -1.46 16.15
CA VAL A 132 19.65 -2.74 15.45
C VAL A 132 20.01 -3.83 16.46
N ARG A 133 20.88 -3.51 17.42
CA ARG A 133 21.27 -4.41 18.51
C ARG A 133 20.10 -4.72 19.45
N ASP A 134 19.38 -3.70 19.92
CA ASP A 134 18.21 -3.87 20.78
C ASP A 134 17.12 -4.72 20.09
N TYR A 135 16.90 -4.53 18.79
CA TYR A 135 16.00 -5.38 18.02
C TYR A 135 16.49 -6.84 17.98
N TYR A 136 17.76 -7.08 17.69
CA TYR A 136 18.32 -8.44 17.66
C TYR A 136 18.15 -9.13 19.02
N ASP A 137 18.52 -8.45 20.11
CA ASP A 137 18.47 -9.00 21.46
C ASP A 137 17.03 -9.33 21.91
N ARG A 138 16.04 -8.54 21.46
CA ARG A 138 14.61 -8.78 21.77
C ARG A 138 13.93 -9.80 20.87
N ASN A 139 14.52 -10.14 19.71
CA ASN A 139 13.89 -10.97 18.69
C ASN A 139 14.80 -12.16 18.29
N GLN A 140 15.53 -12.74 19.26
CA GLN A 140 16.43 -13.87 19.00
C GLN A 140 15.70 -15.09 18.41
N ASP A 141 14.40 -15.21 18.66
CA ASP A 141 13.51 -16.18 18.04
C ASP A 141 13.53 -16.16 16.51
N ARG A 142 13.62 -14.96 15.93
CA ARG A 142 13.64 -14.74 14.48
C ARG A 142 14.97 -15.10 13.83
N PHE A 143 16.01 -15.32 14.65
CA PHE A 143 17.37 -15.55 14.19
C PHE A 143 17.87 -16.96 14.53
N LEU A 144 16.97 -17.90 14.82
CA LEU A 144 17.35 -19.30 14.99
C LEU A 144 17.94 -19.87 13.69
N THR A 145 19.01 -20.66 13.83
CA THR A 145 19.62 -21.36 12.73
C THR A 145 18.65 -22.41 12.16
N PRO A 146 18.75 -22.74 10.86
CA PRO A 146 17.92 -23.80 10.28
C PRO A 146 18.07 -25.15 10.99
N ALA A 147 19.22 -25.44 11.60
CA ALA A 147 19.45 -26.66 12.36
C ALA A 147 18.71 -26.67 13.69
N ALA A 148 18.71 -25.54 14.42
CA ALA A 148 17.93 -25.36 15.65
C ALA A 148 16.43 -25.53 15.39
N LEU A 149 15.92 -24.88 14.32
CA LEU A 149 14.52 -25.00 13.90
C LEU A 149 14.15 -26.45 13.58
N ARG A 150 15.01 -27.21 12.87
CA ARG A 150 14.76 -28.64 12.57
C ARG A 150 14.75 -29.52 13.82
N ARG A 151 15.49 -29.15 14.86
CA ARG A 151 15.50 -29.85 16.15
C ARG A 151 14.31 -29.47 17.03
N GLY A 152 13.49 -28.51 16.60
CA GLY A 152 12.34 -28.02 17.35
C GLY A 152 12.71 -27.08 18.49
N VAL A 153 13.88 -26.44 18.43
CA VAL A 153 14.26 -25.42 19.41
C VAL A 153 13.26 -24.28 19.32
N THR A 154 12.66 -23.95 20.47
CA THR A 154 11.84 -22.75 20.59
C THR A 154 12.62 -21.64 21.30
N PRO A 155 12.21 -20.37 21.13
CA PRO A 155 12.87 -19.26 21.79
C PRO A 155 12.73 -19.29 23.32
N PHE A 156 11.72 -20.00 23.81
CA PHE A 156 11.40 -20.11 25.23
C PHE A 156 12.15 -21.25 25.92
N ASP A 157 12.69 -22.20 25.15
CA ASP A 157 13.43 -23.36 25.67
C ASP A 157 14.93 -23.08 25.89
N GLY A 158 15.31 -21.81 26.00
CA GLY A 158 16.70 -21.39 26.28
C GLY A 158 17.66 -21.83 25.17
N ALA A 159 17.42 -21.34 23.94
CA ALA A 159 18.28 -21.58 22.79
C ALA A 159 19.76 -21.37 23.15
N ALA A 160 20.61 -22.34 22.81
CA ALA A 160 22.04 -22.21 23.06
C ALA A 160 22.63 -21.13 22.14
N PRO A 161 23.78 -20.51 22.48
CA PRO A 161 24.41 -19.51 21.62
C PRO A 161 24.68 -19.99 20.19
N GLU A 162 24.96 -21.29 20.01
CA GLU A 162 25.14 -21.93 18.69
C GLU A 162 23.86 -22.11 17.88
N ASP A 163 22.69 -21.99 18.52
CA ASP A 163 21.39 -22.14 17.86
C ASP A 163 20.91 -20.84 17.22
N VAL A 164 21.55 -19.70 17.51
CA VAL A 164 21.18 -18.37 17.01
C VAL A 164 22.23 -17.87 16.01
N LEU A 165 21.79 -17.30 14.90
CA LEU A 165 22.66 -16.67 13.91
C LEU A 165 23.42 -15.50 14.54
N PRO A 166 24.74 -15.39 14.33
CA PRO A 166 25.54 -14.29 14.86
C PRO A 166 25.02 -12.91 14.43
N TYR A 167 25.09 -11.94 15.34
CA TYR A 167 24.63 -10.56 15.09
C TYR A 167 25.18 -9.98 13.78
N ASP A 168 26.48 -10.11 13.53
CA ASP A 168 27.14 -9.53 12.36
C ASP A 168 26.59 -10.08 11.02
N GLU A 169 26.08 -11.32 11.01
CA GLU A 169 25.49 -11.93 9.81
C GLU A 169 24.10 -11.36 9.48
N VAL A 170 23.33 -10.98 10.51
CA VAL A 170 21.93 -10.53 10.35
C VAL A 170 21.77 -9.01 10.46
N ARG A 171 22.78 -8.30 10.99
CA ARG A 171 22.79 -6.86 11.26
C ARG A 171 22.29 -6.00 10.10
N GLU A 172 22.81 -6.21 8.89
CA GLU A 172 22.41 -5.44 7.70
C GLU A 172 20.96 -5.71 7.29
N GLY A 173 20.49 -6.95 7.48
CA GLY A 173 19.09 -7.32 7.25
C GLY A 173 18.15 -6.59 8.20
N ILE A 174 18.48 -6.59 9.49
CA ILE A 174 17.73 -5.90 10.54
C ILE A 174 17.73 -4.39 10.29
N SER A 175 18.89 -3.80 10.00
CA SER A 175 19.01 -2.36 9.70
C SER A 175 18.10 -1.95 8.54
N ARG A 176 18.05 -2.76 7.48
CA ARG A 176 17.15 -2.53 6.33
C ARG A 176 15.68 -2.67 6.71
N GLU A 177 15.31 -3.66 7.53
CA GLU A 177 13.94 -3.85 7.99
C GLU A 177 13.47 -2.65 8.84
N LEU A 178 14.28 -2.25 9.83
CA LEU A 178 13.99 -1.10 10.68
C LEU A 178 13.89 0.20 9.87
N ARG A 179 14.75 0.37 8.86
CA ARG A 179 14.70 1.53 7.95
C ARG A 179 13.39 1.58 7.19
N ARG A 180 12.95 0.45 6.62
CA ARG A 180 11.66 0.34 5.91
C ARG A 180 10.48 0.59 6.84
N ALA A 181 10.51 0.02 8.05
CA ALA A 181 9.46 0.23 9.04
C ALA A 181 9.34 1.71 9.42
N ALA A 182 10.46 2.39 9.72
CA ALA A 182 10.49 3.82 10.01
C ALA A 182 10.02 4.66 8.81
N GLY A 183 10.43 4.31 7.58
CA GLY A 183 9.98 5.00 6.37
C GLY A 183 8.48 4.87 6.14
N ARG A 184 7.91 3.68 6.39
CA ARG A 184 6.45 3.45 6.35
C ARG A 184 5.72 4.28 7.40
N GLN A 185 6.22 4.33 8.64
CA GLN A 185 5.65 5.19 9.69
C GLN A 185 5.67 6.67 9.29
N ALA A 186 6.79 7.15 8.73
CA ALA A 186 6.91 8.51 8.22
C ALA A 186 5.92 8.77 7.07
N PHE A 187 5.73 7.82 6.16
CA PHE A 187 4.76 7.91 5.07
C PHE A 187 3.33 8.01 5.60
N PHE A 188 2.96 7.22 6.61
CA PHE A 188 1.64 7.31 7.24
C PHE A 188 1.41 8.65 7.92
N GLY A 189 2.37 9.13 8.73
CA GLY A 189 2.27 10.43 9.38
C GLY A 189 2.16 11.58 8.36
N TRP A 190 2.92 11.50 7.26
CA TRP A 190 2.80 12.46 6.16
C TRP A 190 1.43 12.38 5.49
N LEU A 191 0.93 11.18 5.17
CA LEU A 191 -0.33 11.02 4.45
C LEU A 191 -1.52 11.51 5.27
N ASP A 192 -1.51 11.25 6.58
CA ASP A 192 -2.51 11.75 7.51
C ASP A 192 -2.56 13.28 7.51
N GLN A 193 -1.40 13.93 7.65
CA GLN A 193 -1.28 15.38 7.57
C GLN A 193 -1.69 15.93 6.19
N ALA A 194 -1.26 15.29 5.10
CA ALA A 194 -1.55 15.72 3.74
C ALA A 194 -3.04 15.64 3.41
N ARG A 195 -3.76 14.66 3.97
CA ARG A 195 -5.21 14.53 3.80
C ARG A 195 -6.01 15.64 4.47
N SER A 196 -5.46 16.34 5.46
CA SER A 196 -6.15 17.42 6.14
C SER A 196 -6.51 18.61 5.23
N THR A 197 -5.84 18.76 4.09
CA THR A 197 -6.13 19.83 3.11
C THR A 197 -7.10 19.40 2.01
N VAL A 198 -7.58 18.14 2.04
CA VAL A 198 -8.44 17.58 1.00
C VAL A 198 -9.91 17.82 1.35
N VAL A 199 -10.64 18.41 0.40
CA VAL A 199 -12.09 18.58 0.50
C VAL A 199 -12.77 17.59 -0.44
N TYR A 200 -13.56 16.67 0.10
CA TYR A 200 -14.26 15.65 -0.68
C TYR A 200 -15.63 16.14 -1.16
N ALA A 201 -16.00 15.79 -2.38
CA ALA A 201 -17.34 15.99 -2.89
C ALA A 201 -18.30 14.97 -2.26
N HIS A 202 -19.60 15.30 -2.21
CA HIS A 202 -20.59 14.40 -1.65
C HIS A 202 -20.62 13.05 -2.39
N GLY A 203 -20.58 11.95 -1.63
CA GLY A 203 -20.54 10.58 -2.13
C GLY A 203 -19.13 10.05 -2.49
N TYR A 204 -18.09 10.84 -2.25
CA TYR A 204 -16.67 10.52 -2.47
C TYR A 204 -15.85 10.55 -1.17
N GLU A 205 -16.51 10.68 -0.02
CA GLU A 205 -15.88 10.78 1.30
C GLU A 205 -15.16 9.49 1.72
N HIS A 206 -14.58 9.48 2.93
CA HIS A 206 -13.91 8.30 3.46
C HIS A 206 -14.91 7.13 3.66
N PRO A 207 -14.60 5.89 3.24
CA PRO A 207 -15.53 4.76 3.34
C PRO A 207 -15.89 4.38 4.79
N GLY A 208 -15.00 4.67 5.75
CA GLY A 208 -15.23 4.47 7.18
C GLY A 208 -15.82 5.67 7.92
N ASP A 209 -16.32 6.70 7.22
CA ASP A 209 -16.96 7.85 7.88
C ASP A 209 -18.27 7.42 8.57
N PRO A 210 -18.39 7.54 9.89
CA PRO A 210 -19.55 7.06 10.65
C PRO A 210 -20.84 7.83 10.35
N SER A 211 -20.75 8.99 9.68
CA SER A 211 -21.93 9.73 9.21
C SER A 211 -22.66 9.03 8.06
N HIS A 212 -22.06 8.01 7.46
CA HIS A 212 -22.64 7.29 6.33
C HIS A 212 -23.39 6.03 6.76
N PRO A 213 -24.60 5.77 6.22
CA PRO A 213 -25.40 4.60 6.61
C PRO A 213 -24.79 3.27 6.15
N ASP A 214 -23.78 3.31 5.28
CA ASP A 214 -23.08 2.18 4.70
C ASP A 214 -21.58 2.16 5.11
N HIS A 215 -21.22 2.73 6.25
CA HIS A 215 -19.87 2.57 6.80
C HIS A 215 -19.66 1.11 7.24
N GLU A 216 -18.87 0.34 6.49
CA GLU A 216 -18.44 -0.99 6.89
C GLU A 216 -16.99 -0.92 7.38
N HIS A 217 -16.78 -1.03 8.69
CA HIS A 217 -15.47 -1.33 9.27
C HIS A 217 -15.21 -2.83 9.10
N ARG A 218 -14.60 -3.22 7.98
CA ARG A 218 -14.08 -4.58 7.83
C ARG A 218 -12.59 -4.58 8.17
N HIS A 219 -12.26 -5.11 9.34
CA HIS A 219 -10.89 -5.46 9.75
C HIS A 219 -10.52 -6.84 9.20
#